data_AF-X1BL78-F1
#
_entry.id   AF-X1BL78-F1
#
_cell.length_a   1.000
_cell.length_b   1.000
_cell.length_c   1.000
_cell.angle_alpha   90.00
_cell.angle_beta   90.00
_cell.angle_gamma   90.00
#
_symmetry.space_group_name_H-M   'P 1'
#
loop_
_entity.id
_entity.type
_entity.pdbx_description
1 polymer ?
#
loop_
_entity_poly.entity_id
_entity_poly.type
_entity_poly.pdbx_seq_one_letter_code
_entity_poly.pdbx_strand_id
1 'polypeptide(L)'
;IYIEIGGTGGSAFRSMYARFLEKASLIIDKPALKEAAAMIWELAGVWSKIASGLLPDSWPNLKRMRQLMFEKNRLFEEQEPGALDAMIGINSELDELMTKAVEDLRKPPTFLTDVRQSILRCYQIESKTFQKLSSIITE
;
A
#
# COMPACT_ATOMS: atom_id res chain seq x y z
N ILE A 1 11.36 -3.25 -2.93
CA ILE A 1 9.95 -3.51 -3.28
C ILE A 1 9.09 -2.44 -2.61
N TYR A 2 8.20 -1.77 -3.34
CA TYR A 2 7.33 -0.74 -2.77
C TYR A 2 6.12 -1.36 -2.08
N ILE A 3 5.84 -0.95 -0.83
CA ILE A 3 4.83 -1.62 0.03
C ILE A 3 3.39 -1.48 -0.47
N GLU A 4 3.12 -0.56 -1.40
CA GLU A 4 1.79 -0.43 -2.00
C GLU A 4 1.50 -1.58 -2.97
N ILE A 5 2.48 -1.95 -3.79
CA ILE A 5 2.30 -2.81 -4.97
C ILE A 5 3.12 -4.10 -4.90
N GLY A 6 3.71 -4.44 -3.76
CA GLY A 6 4.56 -5.62 -3.57
C GLY A 6 3.81 -6.96 -3.69
N GLY A 7 3.24 -7.27 -4.86
CA GLY A 7 2.51 -8.50 -5.15
C GLY A 7 1.05 -8.52 -4.66
N THR A 8 0.51 -7.37 -4.23
CA THR A 8 -0.81 -7.31 -3.58
C THR A 8 -1.90 -6.61 -4.37
N GLY A 9 -1.57 -6.03 -5.53
CA GLY A 9 -2.48 -5.22 -6.32
C GLY A 9 -2.92 -3.91 -5.65
N GLY A 10 -2.20 -3.45 -4.62
CA GLY A 10 -2.54 -2.24 -3.86
C GLY A 10 -2.94 -2.54 -2.42
N SER A 11 -2.63 -1.61 -1.52
CA SER A 11 -3.12 -1.59 -0.13
C SER A 11 -2.87 -2.87 0.70
N ALA A 12 -1.88 -3.69 0.32
CA ALA A 12 -1.58 -4.98 0.93
C ALA A 12 -2.84 -5.88 1.09
N PHE A 13 -3.52 -6.16 -0.02
CA PHE A 13 -4.70 -7.03 -0.16
C PHE A 13 -5.98 -6.56 0.52
N ARG A 14 -5.96 -5.44 1.26
CA ARG A 14 -7.15 -4.96 2.00
C ARG A 14 -8.33 -4.73 1.07
N SER A 15 -8.13 -4.06 -0.07
CA SER A 15 -9.18 -3.86 -1.08
C SER A 15 -9.77 -5.17 -1.61
N MET A 16 -8.93 -6.17 -1.85
CA MET A 16 -9.36 -7.51 -2.27
C MET A 16 -10.19 -8.19 -1.18
N TYR A 17 -9.73 -8.11 0.08
CA TYR A 17 -10.42 -8.70 1.21
C TYR A 17 -11.75 -8.02 1.52
N ALA A 18 -11.84 -6.69 1.40
CA ALA A 18 -13.09 -5.95 1.52
C ALA A 18 -14.13 -6.44 0.50
N ARG A 19 -13.74 -6.55 -0.77
CA ARG A 19 -14.60 -7.11 -1.84
C ARG A 19 -15.04 -8.54 -1.53
N PHE A 20 -14.13 -9.37 -1.00
CA PHE A 20 -14.47 -10.71 -0.56
C PHE A 20 -15.57 -10.70 0.52
N LEU A 21 -15.43 -9.86 1.56
CA LEU A 21 -16.42 -9.75 2.63
C LEU A 21 -17.78 -9.24 2.13
N GLU A 22 -17.80 -8.27 1.20
CA GLU A 22 -19.04 -7.79 0.56
C GLU A 22 -19.77 -8.91 -0.18
N LYS A 23 -19.02 -9.72 -0.95
CA LYS A 23 -19.60 -10.85 -1.68
C LYS A 23 -20.06 -11.96 -0.74
N ALA A 24 -19.24 -12.29 0.25
CA ALA A 24 -19.59 -13.28 1.26
C ALA A 24 -20.86 -12.88 2.01
N SER A 25 -21.01 -11.61 2.39
CA SER A 25 -22.20 -11.07 3.07
C SER A 25 -23.51 -11.46 2.39
N LEU A 26 -23.53 -11.42 1.04
CA LEU A 26 -24.70 -11.80 0.24
C LEU A 26 -24.88 -13.32 0.12
N ILE A 27 -23.78 -14.08 0.01
CA ILE A 27 -23.82 -15.53 -0.22
C ILE A 27 -24.27 -16.29 1.02
N ILE A 28 -23.83 -15.86 2.21
CA ILE A 28 -24.12 -16.54 3.47
C ILE A 28 -25.17 -15.80 4.32
N ASP A 29 -25.84 -14.79 3.74
CA ASP A 29 -26.85 -13.96 4.39
C ASP A 29 -26.40 -13.38 5.76
N LYS A 30 -25.17 -12.89 5.80
CA LYS A 30 -24.60 -12.20 6.98
C LYS A 30 -24.35 -10.73 6.66
N PRO A 31 -25.33 -9.82 6.82
CA PRO A 31 -25.19 -8.40 6.48
C PRO A 31 -24.09 -7.69 7.29
N ALA A 32 -23.80 -8.17 8.51
CA ALA A 32 -22.72 -7.64 9.34
C ALA A 32 -21.32 -7.73 8.68
N LEU A 33 -21.11 -8.67 7.74
CA LEU A 33 -19.87 -8.74 6.96
C LEU A 33 -19.68 -7.53 6.04
N LYS A 34 -20.77 -6.91 5.56
CA LYS A 34 -20.71 -5.69 4.76
C LYS A 34 -20.22 -4.49 5.58
N GLU A 35 -20.58 -4.43 6.85
CA GLU A 35 -20.05 -3.41 7.78
C GLU A 35 -18.54 -3.59 8.00
N ALA A 36 -18.10 -4.83 8.23
CA ALA A 36 -16.68 -5.14 8.35
C ALA A 36 -15.92 -4.83 7.05
N ALA A 37 -16.52 -5.08 5.89
CA ALA A 37 -15.94 -4.74 4.60
C ALA A 37 -15.68 -3.23 4.44
N ALA A 38 -16.62 -2.38 4.89
CA ALA A 38 -16.44 -0.93 4.86
C ALA A 38 -15.25 -0.48 5.72
N MET A 39 -15.02 -1.11 6.87
CA MET A 39 -13.84 -0.84 7.71
C MET A 39 -12.54 -1.29 7.01
N ILE A 40 -12.55 -2.44 6.32
CA ILE A 40 -11.39 -2.90 5.54
C ILE A 40 -11.11 -1.95 4.35
N TRP A 41 -12.13 -1.36 3.72
CA TRP A 41 -11.94 -0.32 2.71
C TRP A 41 -11.27 0.93 3.28
N GLU A 42 -11.67 1.37 4.48
CA GLU A 42 -10.99 2.46 5.16
C GLU A 42 -9.51 2.11 5.42
N LEU A 43 -9.24 0.89 5.89
CA LEU A 43 -7.88 0.40 6.11
C LEU A 43 -7.05 0.37 4.83
N ALA A 44 -7.65 0.02 3.69
CA ALA A 44 -6.97 0.07 2.41
C ALA A 44 -6.47 1.48 2.11
N GLY A 45 -7.33 2.49 2.28
CA GLY A 45 -6.96 3.89 2.11
C GLY A 45 -5.90 4.37 3.11
N VAL A 46 -5.96 3.94 4.37
CA VAL A 46 -4.93 4.27 5.36
C VAL A 46 -3.59 3.62 5.02
N TRP A 47 -3.57 2.38 4.54
CA TRP A 47 -2.35 1.72 4.08
C TRP A 47 -1.71 2.48 2.92
N SER A 48 -2.50 2.87 1.91
CA SER A 48 -1.97 3.63 0.78
C SER A 48 -1.42 5.00 1.19
N LYS A 49 -1.96 5.61 2.26
CA LYS A 49 -1.36 6.81 2.88
C LYS A 49 -0.02 6.51 3.56
N ILE A 50 0.12 5.39 4.25
CA ILE A 50 1.41 4.95 4.82
C ILE A 50 2.44 4.77 3.70
N ALA A 51 2.08 4.03 2.64
CA ALA A 51 2.96 3.77 1.51
C ALA A 51 3.42 5.06 0.83
N SER A 52 2.48 5.93 0.47
CA SER A 52 2.80 7.21 -0.17
C SER A 52 3.55 8.17 0.76
N GLY A 53 3.30 8.11 2.07
CA GLY A 53 4.01 8.91 3.06
C GLY A 53 5.47 8.49 3.30
N LEU A 54 5.81 7.22 3.09
CA LEU A 54 7.21 6.74 3.13
C LEU A 54 8.05 7.23 1.96
N LEU A 55 7.40 7.58 0.84
CA LEU A 55 8.03 8.14 -0.36
C LEU A 55 7.28 9.40 -0.80
N PRO A 56 7.38 10.50 -0.01
CA PRO A 56 6.50 11.66 -0.14
C PRO A 56 6.89 12.57 -1.32
N ASP A 57 5.92 13.34 -1.82
CA ASP A 57 6.15 14.30 -2.91
C ASP A 57 7.08 15.46 -2.56
N SER A 58 7.22 15.76 -1.26
CA SER A 58 8.10 16.81 -0.74
C SER A 58 9.60 16.44 -0.81
N TRP A 59 9.93 15.18 -1.11
CA TRP A 59 11.30 14.69 -1.24
C TRP A 59 11.52 14.18 -2.67
N PRO A 60 12.12 14.99 -3.57
CA PRO A 60 12.15 14.70 -5.00
C PRO A 60 12.73 13.34 -5.37
N ASN A 61 13.81 12.92 -4.73
CA ASN A 61 14.43 11.61 -4.98
C ASN A 61 13.50 10.46 -4.55
N LEU A 62 12.89 10.55 -3.36
CA LEU A 62 11.93 9.55 -2.87
C LEU A 62 10.67 9.49 -3.75
N LYS A 63 10.16 10.65 -4.18
CA LYS A 63 9.05 10.74 -5.14
C LYS A 63 9.37 10.02 -6.45
N ARG A 64 10.56 10.29 -7.02
CA ARG A 64 10.98 9.66 -8.28
C ARG A 64 11.12 8.15 -8.12
N MET A 65 11.69 7.68 -7.02
CA MET A 65 11.75 6.24 -6.72
C MET A 65 10.36 5.59 -6.69
N ARG A 66 9.38 6.25 -6.06
CA ARG A 66 7.98 5.76 -6.05
C ARG A 66 7.43 5.62 -7.46
N GLN A 67 7.62 6.63 -8.30
CA GLN A 67 7.15 6.61 -9.70
C GLN A 67 7.79 5.49 -10.50
N LEU A 68 9.12 5.33 -10.40
CA LEU A 68 9.86 4.26 -11.06
C LEU A 68 9.41 2.87 -10.61
N MET A 69 9.10 2.69 -9.32
CA MET A 69 8.59 1.41 -8.83
C MET A 69 7.20 1.07 -9.40
N PHE A 70 6.32 2.06 -9.58
CA PHE A 70 5.05 1.87 -10.29
C PHE A 70 5.26 1.56 -11.77
N GLU A 71 6.14 2.29 -12.44
CA GLU A 71 6.46 2.09 -13.85
C GLU A 71 7.04 0.69 -14.09
N LYS A 72 7.98 0.27 -13.23
CA LYS A 72 8.54 -1.09 -13.26
C LYS A 72 7.48 -2.16 -13.07
N ASN A 73 6.56 -1.96 -12.12
CA ASN A 73 5.46 -2.91 -11.90
C ASN A 73 4.55 -3.02 -13.12
N ARG A 74 4.22 -1.89 -13.75
CA ARG A 74 3.42 -1.85 -14.98
C ARG A 74 4.11 -2.62 -16.12
N LEU A 75 5.40 -2.37 -16.35
CA LEU A 75 6.18 -3.10 -17.37
C LEU A 75 6.22 -4.61 -17.09
N PHE A 76 6.34 -4.99 -15.81
CA PHE A 76 6.29 -6.39 -15.40
C PHE A 76 4.92 -7.03 -15.64
N GLU A 77 3.82 -6.30 -15.43
CA GLU A 77 2.47 -6.82 -15.65
C GLU A 77 2.12 -6.92 -17.14
N GLU A 78 2.52 -5.95 -17.96
CA GLU A 78 2.18 -5.88 -19.38
C GLU A 78 3.04 -6.80 -20.26
N GLN A 79 4.29 -7.08 -19.88
CA GLN A 79 5.21 -8.00 -20.58
C GLN A 79 5.43 -7.66 -22.08
N GLU A 80 5.40 -6.38 -22.44
CA GLU A 80 5.61 -5.92 -23.82
C GLU A 80 7.05 -6.20 -24.32
N PRO A 81 7.28 -6.31 -25.64
CA PRO A 81 8.63 -6.42 -26.20
C PRO A 81 9.54 -5.28 -25.71
N GLY A 82 10.72 -5.63 -25.19
CA GLY A 82 11.66 -4.66 -24.61
C GLY A 82 11.40 -4.31 -23.14
N ALA A 83 10.35 -4.86 -22.49
CA ALA A 83 10.07 -4.61 -21.08
C ALA A 83 11.26 -4.99 -20.17
N LEU A 84 11.99 -6.06 -20.48
CA LEU A 84 13.16 -6.46 -19.70
C LEU A 84 14.25 -5.39 -19.69
N ASP A 85 14.64 -4.88 -20.87
CA ASP A 85 15.67 -3.84 -20.99
C ASP A 85 15.23 -2.54 -20.31
N ALA A 86 13.96 -2.17 -20.45
CA ALA A 86 13.39 -1.02 -19.75
C ALA A 86 13.44 -1.19 -18.22
N MET A 87 13.07 -2.36 -17.70
CA MET A 87 13.15 -2.66 -16.27
C MET A 87 14.59 -2.66 -15.74
N ILE A 88 15.56 -3.12 -16.54
CA ILE A 88 16.99 -3.04 -16.20
C ILE A 88 17.40 -1.56 -16.07
N GLY A 89 17.04 -0.72 -17.03
CA GLY A 89 17.30 0.72 -16.97
C GLY A 89 16.69 1.39 -15.74
N ILE A 90 15.44 1.05 -15.40
CA ILE A 90 14.78 1.54 -14.19
C ILE A 90 15.52 1.09 -12.92
N ASN A 91 16.01 -0.16 -12.85
CA ASN A 91 16.77 -0.61 -11.69
C ASN A 91 18.07 0.19 -11.52
N SER A 92 18.79 0.49 -12.61
CA SER A 92 19.97 1.34 -12.56
C SER A 92 19.64 2.76 -12.05
N GLU A 93 18.55 3.37 -12.51
CA GLU A 93 18.12 4.69 -12.01
C GLU A 93 17.72 4.64 -10.53
N LEU A 94 17.03 3.56 -10.10
CA LEU A 94 16.69 3.34 -8.70
C LEU A 94 17.94 3.24 -7.82
N ASP A 95 19.00 2.55 -8.25
CA ASP A 95 20.25 2.43 -7.51
C ASP A 95 20.94 3.79 -7.32
N GLU A 96 20.97 4.64 -8.36
CA GLU A 96 21.48 6.01 -8.23
C GLU A 96 20.64 6.88 -7.28
N LEU A 97 19.31 6.77 -7.38
CA LEU A 97 18.39 7.50 -6.51
C LEU A 97 18.49 7.06 -5.06
N MET A 98 18.77 5.78 -4.79
CA MET A 98 19.03 5.28 -3.44
C MET A 98 20.22 6.02 -2.81
N THR A 99 21.33 6.20 -3.54
CA THR A 99 22.48 6.97 -3.04
C THR A 99 22.11 8.42 -2.76
N LYS A 100 21.37 9.07 -3.66
CA LYS A 100 20.92 10.46 -3.48
C LYS A 100 19.93 10.62 -2.31
N ALA A 101 19.03 9.66 -2.12
CA ALA A 101 18.07 9.64 -1.02
C ALA A 101 18.77 9.50 0.34
N VAL A 102 19.83 8.69 0.44
CA VAL A 102 20.64 8.59 1.66
C VAL A 102 21.28 9.94 2.01
N GLU A 103 21.75 10.70 1.01
CA GLU A 103 22.28 12.05 1.23
C GLU A 103 21.19 13.02 1.70
N ASP A 104 20.01 13.02 1.06
CA ASP A 104 18.88 13.86 1.47
C ASP A 104 18.50 13.60 2.94
N LEU A 105 18.51 12.32 3.36
CA LEU A 105 18.13 11.87 4.70
C LEU A 105 19.14 12.26 5.80
N ARG A 106 20.26 12.91 5.45
CA ARG A 106 21.06 13.65 6.45
C ARG A 106 20.26 14.77 7.10
N LYS A 107 19.24 15.29 6.41
CA LYS A 107 18.23 16.18 6.99
C LYS A 107 17.18 15.34 7.73
N PRO A 108 16.73 15.75 8.93
CA PRO A 108 15.69 15.02 9.65
C PRO A 108 14.43 14.79 8.79
N PRO A 109 13.99 13.53 8.61
CA PRO A 109 12.84 13.21 7.76
C PRO A 109 11.52 13.52 8.50
N THR A 110 11.11 14.77 8.47
CA THR A 110 9.90 15.27 9.16
C THR A 110 8.63 14.52 8.78
N PHE A 111 8.55 14.00 7.54
CA PHE A 111 7.44 13.20 7.03
C PHE A 111 7.19 11.90 7.81
N LEU A 112 8.20 11.36 8.53
CA LEU A 112 8.01 10.16 9.35
C LEU A 112 7.01 10.37 10.49
N THR A 113 6.80 11.61 10.94
CA THR A 113 5.79 11.92 11.96
C THR A 113 4.38 11.60 11.45
N ASP A 114 4.06 11.98 10.22
CA ASP A 114 2.76 11.74 9.60
C ASP A 114 2.55 10.27 9.27
N VAL A 115 3.62 9.60 8.82
CA VAL A 115 3.63 8.14 8.60
C VAL A 115 3.36 7.41 9.92
N ARG A 116 4.00 7.80 11.01
CA ARG A 116 3.76 7.24 12.35
C ARG A 116 2.29 7.37 12.76
N GLN A 117 1.68 8.55 12.57
CA GLN A 117 0.26 8.73 12.88
C GLN A 117 -0.63 7.84 12.02
N SER A 118 -0.29 7.68 10.73
CA SER A 118 -1.02 6.80 9.82
C SER A 118 -0.92 5.33 10.23
N ILE A 119 0.26 4.88 10.68
CA ILE A 119 0.47 3.52 11.23
C ILE A 119 -0.38 3.30 12.48
N LEU A 120 -0.37 4.24 13.43
CA LEU A 120 -1.17 4.14 14.65
C LEU A 120 -2.67 4.10 14.34
N ARG A 121 -3.13 4.92 13.40
CA ARG A 121 -4.51 4.88 12.91
C ARG A 121 -4.85 3.54 12.26
N CYS A 122 -3.96 3.01 11.43
CA CYS A 122 -4.13 1.69 10.80
C CYS A 122 -4.34 0.61 11.87
N TYR A 123 -3.45 0.57 12.87
CA TYR A 123 -3.55 -0.37 13.99
C TYR A 123 -4.87 -0.26 14.76
N GLN A 124 -5.33 0.96 15.04
CA GLN A 124 -6.58 1.19 15.77
C GLN A 124 -7.80 0.67 14.99
N ILE A 125 -7.86 0.93 13.68
CA ILE A 125 -8.97 0.46 12.84
C ILE A 125 -8.89 -1.05 12.66
N GLU A 126 -7.70 -1.63 12.45
CA GLU A 126 -7.49 -3.08 12.36
C GLU A 126 -7.97 -3.81 13.60
N SER A 127 -7.59 -3.31 14.79
CA SER A 127 -8.00 -3.90 16.06
C SER A 127 -9.53 -3.97 16.20
N LYS A 128 -10.22 -2.88 15.86
CA LYS A 128 -11.70 -2.83 15.88
C LYS A 128 -12.31 -3.73 14.81
N THR A 129 -11.72 -3.77 13.62
CA THR A 129 -12.22 -4.58 12.51
C THR A 129 -12.12 -6.07 12.82
N PHE A 130 -11.01 -6.52 13.42
CA PHE A 130 -10.85 -7.91 13.82
C PHE A 130 -11.77 -8.30 14.98
N GLN A 131 -12.03 -7.40 15.93
CA GLN A 131 -13.05 -7.63 16.95
C GLN A 131 -14.44 -7.83 16.34
N LYS A 132 -14.83 -6.97 15.39
CA LYS A 132 -16.09 -7.09 14.65
C LYS A 132 -16.17 -8.39 13.84
N LEU A 133 -15.12 -8.75 13.12
CA LEU A 133 -15.08 -10.02 12.37
C LEU A 133 -15.18 -11.23 13.30
N SER A 134 -14.49 -11.20 14.44
CA SER A 134 -14.57 -12.26 15.43
C SER A 134 -15.99 -12.42 15.97
N SER A 135 -16.70 -11.32 16.26
CA SER A 135 -18.07 -11.41 16.79
C SER A 135 -19.03 -12.03 15.77
N ILE A 136 -18.89 -11.70 14.49
CA ILE A 136 -19.73 -12.24 13.40
C ILE A 136 -19.55 -13.75 13.21
N ILE A 137 -18.34 -14.27 13.46
CA ILE A 137 -18.02 -15.70 13.32
C ILE A 137 -18.56 -16.49 14.53
N THR A 138 -18.59 -15.89 15.71
CA THR A 138 -19.08 -16.52 16.95
C THR A 138 -20.60 -16.45 17.12
N GLU A 139 -21.29 -15.68 16.28
CA GLU A 139 -22.76 -15.65 16.12
C GLU A 139 -23.27 -16.74 15.16
#